data_AF-A0A9E5F1J4-F1
#
_entry.id   AF-A0A9E5F1J4-F1
#
_cell.length_a   1.000
_cell.length_b   1.000
_cell.length_c   1.000
_cell.angle_alpha   90.00
_cell.angle_beta   90.00
_cell.angle_gamma   90.00
#
_symmetry.space_group_name_H-M   'P 1'
#
loop_
_entity.id
_entity.type
_entity.pdbx_description
1 polymer ?
#
loop_
_entity_poly.entity_id
_entity_poly.type
_entity_poly.pdbx_seq_one_letter_code
_entity_poly.pdbx_strand_id
1 'polypeptide(L)'
;FKRIKAKIKGFMEQPQKVLRDFPSTDTSIAARYGRSIALYRLGRTAEALAIIDGLLKEIPNDPHFLELKGQIYFETGKVKDAVVCYRASVKQRPHAPTLNILLAHSLIESSPIRNPEELEEAIRALKLTLDKDPENVFAWRLLAGAYGKNGQTDFSAGALAAIIVEPMQGTNGNIIPPNDYLPALKEVAKEFNALLIVDEMITGFGRTGKYWGSHHSGVAPDIVTLGKQFGGGYPVAALMSSEKIVNTPPWSNPSGSSSSYGGNPLGSAAANAALKIIEEEGLVENSRRVGDYFLSKLKQFEEKHSFIGQVRGAGLFLAIEMVKDKETKEPLPKKICQQIFMEHLKRGLLTMSYAPSFRIQPSMTIDEGTVDHSVAIMEEVFNWVEKERLWEKV
;
A
#
# COMPACT_ATOMS: atom_id res chain seq x y z
N PHE A 1 45.29 2.26 5.85
CA PHE A 1 44.76 1.15 5.04
C PHE A 1 44.67 -0.21 5.75
N LYS A 2 45.68 -0.68 6.51
CA LYS A 2 45.65 -2.00 7.17
C LYS A 2 44.41 -2.24 8.05
N ARG A 3 44.01 -1.25 8.86
CA ARG A 3 42.80 -1.31 9.70
C ARG A 3 41.49 -1.42 8.91
N ILE A 4 41.38 -0.69 7.79
CA ILE A 4 40.20 -0.74 6.91
C ILE A 4 40.09 -2.13 6.28
N LYS A 5 41.21 -2.68 5.78
CA LYS A 5 41.26 -4.05 5.26
C LYS A 5 40.84 -5.07 6.33
N ALA A 6 41.30 -4.91 7.57
CA ALA A 6 40.90 -5.78 8.66
C ALA A 6 39.40 -5.67 9.00
N LYS A 7 38.83 -4.45 8.99
CA LYS A 7 37.37 -4.25 9.17
C LYS A 7 36.58 -4.98 8.08
N ILE A 8 36.95 -4.75 6.82
CA ILE A 8 36.30 -5.39 5.65
C ILE A 8 36.40 -6.91 5.75
N LYS A 9 37.61 -7.45 5.98
CA LYS A 9 37.78 -8.91 6.17
C LYS A 9 36.93 -9.44 7.32
N GLY A 10 36.92 -8.74 8.45
CA GLY A 10 36.13 -9.11 9.64
C GLY A 10 34.65 -9.29 9.35
N PHE A 11 34.04 -8.41 8.55
CA PHE A 11 32.61 -8.48 8.20
C PHE A 11 32.30 -9.34 6.98
N MET A 12 33.20 -9.40 5.99
CA MET A 12 32.92 -10.02 4.70
C MET A 12 33.41 -11.46 4.58
N GLU A 13 34.43 -11.88 5.35
CA GLU A 13 34.95 -13.25 5.30
C GLU A 13 34.33 -14.15 6.39
N GLN A 14 34.52 -15.46 6.27
CA GLN A 14 34.12 -16.40 7.32
C GLN A 14 34.89 -16.10 8.62
N PRO A 15 34.23 -15.96 9.78
CA PRO A 15 34.90 -15.58 11.03
C PRO A 15 36.09 -16.48 11.38
N GLN A 16 35.98 -17.80 11.17
CA GLN A 16 37.05 -18.75 11.43
C GLN A 16 38.29 -18.48 10.57
N LYS A 17 38.10 -18.06 9.31
CA LYS A 17 39.20 -17.66 8.43
C LYS A 17 39.85 -16.38 8.93
N VAL A 18 39.07 -15.38 9.33
CA VAL A 18 39.57 -14.13 9.90
C VAL A 18 40.42 -14.38 11.15
N LEU A 19 40.02 -15.31 12.02
CA LEU A 19 40.80 -15.68 13.21
C LEU A 19 42.13 -16.38 12.86
N ARG A 20 42.21 -17.11 11.74
CA ARG A 20 43.46 -17.67 11.23
C ARG A 20 44.35 -16.60 10.60
N ASP A 21 43.77 -15.69 9.84
CA ASP A 21 44.46 -14.57 9.20
C ASP A 21 44.98 -13.55 10.23
N PHE A 22 44.33 -13.45 11.39
CA PHE A 22 44.70 -12.57 12.50
C PHE A 22 44.84 -13.36 13.81
N PRO A 23 45.86 -14.25 13.92
CA PRO A 23 46.05 -15.15 15.06
C PRO A 23 46.37 -14.39 16.34
N SER A 24 46.10 -14.97 17.52
CA SER A 24 46.27 -14.30 18.83
C SER A 24 47.65 -13.68 19.06
N THR A 25 48.68 -14.24 18.44
CA THR A 25 50.08 -13.76 18.44
C THR A 25 50.29 -12.45 17.69
N ASP A 26 49.43 -12.09 16.73
CA ASP A 26 49.45 -10.79 16.08
C ASP A 26 48.74 -9.75 16.98
N THR A 27 49.55 -8.93 17.63
CA THR A 27 49.13 -7.87 18.55
C THR A 27 48.93 -6.52 17.86
N SER A 28 49.04 -6.45 16.53
CA SER A 28 48.79 -5.22 15.81
C SER A 28 47.34 -4.75 15.98
N ILE A 29 47.13 -3.42 15.95
CA ILE A 29 45.80 -2.82 16.08
C ILE A 29 44.82 -3.38 15.03
N ALA A 30 45.30 -3.56 13.79
CA ALA A 30 44.47 -4.08 12.70
C ALA A 30 44.03 -5.53 12.96
N ALA A 31 44.97 -6.39 13.40
CA ALA A 31 44.65 -7.78 13.70
C ALA A 31 43.69 -7.92 14.87
N ARG A 32 43.93 -7.18 15.96
CA ARG A 32 43.02 -7.14 17.12
C ARG A 32 41.63 -6.66 16.72
N TYR A 33 41.53 -5.60 15.90
CA TYR A 33 40.25 -5.10 15.44
C TYR A 33 39.49 -6.11 14.56
N GLY A 34 40.16 -6.71 13.57
CA GLY A 34 39.57 -7.76 12.73
C GLY A 34 39.14 -8.99 13.54
N ARG A 35 39.96 -9.40 14.53
CA ARG A 35 39.65 -10.51 15.45
C ARG A 35 38.42 -10.22 16.30
N SER A 36 38.30 -9.01 16.83
CA SER A 36 37.12 -8.62 17.60
C SER A 36 35.84 -8.74 16.77
N ILE A 37 35.85 -8.30 15.50
CA ILE A 37 34.69 -8.40 14.62
C ILE A 37 34.33 -9.87 14.38
N ALA A 38 35.32 -10.72 14.11
CA ALA A 38 35.09 -12.15 13.91
C ALA A 38 34.52 -12.84 15.16
N LEU A 39 35.04 -12.52 16.36
CA LEU A 39 34.53 -13.06 17.62
C LEU A 39 33.09 -12.60 17.89
N TYR A 40 32.81 -11.33 17.66
CA TYR A 40 31.45 -10.78 17.76
C TYR A 40 30.48 -11.53 16.83
N ARG A 41 30.85 -11.75 15.56
CA ARG A 41 30.03 -12.50 14.59
C ARG A 41 29.85 -13.99 14.93
N LEU A 42 30.70 -14.54 15.80
CA LEU A 42 30.56 -15.89 16.35
C LEU A 42 29.73 -15.93 17.65
N GLY A 43 29.14 -14.81 18.08
CA GLY A 43 28.44 -14.70 19.35
C GLY A 43 29.35 -14.65 20.58
N ARG A 44 30.68 -14.60 20.40
CA ARG A 44 31.68 -14.51 21.49
C ARG A 44 31.89 -13.05 21.91
N THR A 45 30.79 -12.41 22.30
CA THR A 45 30.71 -10.96 22.52
C THR A 45 31.58 -10.47 23.68
N ALA A 46 31.71 -11.24 24.76
CA ALA A 46 32.57 -10.89 25.89
C ALA A 46 34.06 -10.78 25.49
N GLU A 47 34.53 -11.71 24.67
CA GLU A 47 35.93 -11.72 24.18
C GLU A 47 36.17 -10.60 23.16
N ALA A 48 35.19 -10.35 22.29
CA ALA A 48 35.23 -9.21 21.38
C ALA A 48 35.35 -7.87 22.14
N LEU A 49 34.51 -7.68 23.18
CA LEU A 49 34.54 -6.49 24.02
C LEU A 49 35.87 -6.33 24.76
N ALA A 50 36.44 -7.41 25.32
CA ALA A 50 37.74 -7.35 26.00
C ALA A 50 38.86 -6.85 25.06
N ILE A 51 38.86 -7.29 23.80
CA ILE A 51 39.82 -6.81 22.80
C ILE A 51 39.59 -5.32 22.49
N ILE A 52 38.34 -4.91 22.32
CA ILE A 52 37.98 -3.52 22.00
C ILE A 52 38.29 -2.57 23.15
N ASP A 53 38.06 -2.99 24.39
CA ASP A 53 38.44 -2.22 25.58
C ASP A 53 39.95 -2.06 25.69
N GLY A 54 40.72 -3.11 25.36
CA GLY A 54 42.18 -3.00 25.24
C GLY A 54 42.59 -1.97 24.17
N LEU A 55 41.96 -2.00 23.00
CA LEU A 55 42.23 -1.05 21.92
C LEU A 55 41.85 0.39 22.30
N LEU A 56 40.75 0.59 23.04
CA LEU A 56 40.31 1.91 23.51
C LEU A 56 41.18 2.46 24.64
N LYS A 57 41.88 1.61 25.41
CA LYS A 57 42.91 2.08 26.36
C LYS A 57 44.13 2.64 25.63
N GLU A 58 44.52 2.03 24.52
CA GLU A 58 45.65 2.48 23.70
C GLU A 58 45.30 3.69 22.82
N ILE A 59 44.09 3.71 22.26
CA ILE A 59 43.59 4.79 21.41
C ILE A 59 42.22 5.24 21.94
N PRO A 60 42.22 6.11 22.95
CA PRO A 60 40.99 6.63 23.53
C PRO A 60 40.13 7.33 22.47
N ASN A 61 38.82 7.14 22.57
CA ASN A 61 37.82 7.76 21.70
C ASN A 61 37.94 7.45 20.20
N ASP A 62 38.61 6.37 19.77
CA ASP A 62 38.57 6.02 18.35
C ASP A 62 37.12 5.71 17.91
N PRO A 63 36.57 6.43 16.92
CA PRO A 63 35.15 6.32 16.57
C PRO A 63 34.77 4.95 16.02
N HIS A 64 35.71 4.22 15.41
CA HIS A 64 35.43 2.89 14.83
C HIS A 64 35.38 1.81 15.91
N PHE A 65 36.23 1.92 16.93
CA PHE A 65 36.20 1.00 18.08
C PHE A 65 34.96 1.25 18.93
N LEU A 66 34.60 2.51 19.15
CA LEU A 66 33.36 2.89 19.81
C LEU A 66 32.11 2.46 19.03
N GLU A 67 32.12 2.59 17.70
CA GLU A 67 31.05 2.09 16.82
C GLU A 67 30.82 0.59 17.02
N LEU A 68 31.89 -0.22 16.92
CA LEU A 68 31.79 -1.67 17.10
C LEU A 68 31.37 -2.03 18.53
N LYS A 69 31.92 -1.35 19.54
CA LYS A 69 31.53 -1.57 20.95
C LYS A 69 30.05 -1.27 21.16
N GLY A 70 29.57 -0.15 20.63
CA GLY A 70 28.17 0.25 20.68
C GLY A 70 27.27 -0.78 20.01
N GLN A 71 27.69 -1.32 18.85
CA GLN A 71 26.91 -2.33 18.15
C GLN A 71 26.79 -3.63 18.93
N ILE A 72 27.89 -4.10 19.53
CA ILE A 72 27.86 -5.28 20.39
C ILE A 72 26.91 -5.06 21.59
N TYR A 73 26.94 -3.88 22.21
CA TYR A 73 26.02 -3.57 23.30
C TYR A 73 24.56 -3.50 22.87
N PHE A 74 24.27 -2.86 21.74
CA PHE A 74 22.91 -2.75 21.21
C PHE A 74 22.30 -4.13 20.98
N GLU A 75 23.02 -5.01 20.27
CA GLU A 75 22.52 -6.34 19.91
C GLU A 75 22.47 -7.32 21.09
N THR A 76 23.20 -7.04 22.18
CA THR A 76 23.12 -7.82 23.42
C THR A 76 22.13 -7.25 24.44
N GLY A 77 21.29 -6.29 24.03
CA GLY A 77 20.24 -5.70 24.86
C GLY A 77 20.71 -4.61 25.83
N LYS A 78 22.00 -4.23 25.80
CA LYS A 78 22.58 -3.16 26.62
C LYS A 78 22.48 -1.80 25.93
N VAL A 79 21.26 -1.43 25.53
CA VAL A 79 21.01 -0.26 24.66
C VAL A 79 21.54 1.05 25.26
N LYS A 80 21.43 1.26 26.59
CA LYS A 80 21.96 2.45 27.26
C LYS A 80 23.48 2.56 27.15
N ASP A 81 24.20 1.45 27.27
CA ASP A 81 25.66 1.43 27.10
C ASP A 81 26.05 1.68 25.63
N ALA A 82 25.22 1.23 24.69
CA ALA A 82 25.39 1.53 23.27
C ALA A 82 25.27 3.03 22.98
N VAL A 83 24.26 3.71 23.56
CA VAL A 83 24.11 5.18 23.45
C VAL A 83 25.37 5.91 23.91
N VAL A 84 25.98 5.52 25.03
CA VAL A 84 27.23 6.13 25.52
C VAL A 84 28.35 6.00 24.49
N CYS A 85 28.51 4.81 23.89
CA CYS A 85 29.52 4.55 22.87
C CYS A 85 29.25 5.38 21.59
N TYR A 86 28.01 5.41 21.13
CA TYR A 86 27.64 6.14 19.92
C TYR A 86 27.72 7.65 20.08
N ARG A 87 27.31 8.22 21.22
CA ARG A 87 27.50 9.66 21.51
C ARG A 87 28.99 10.02 21.46
N ALA A 88 29.85 9.21 22.08
CA ALA A 88 31.30 9.42 22.03
C ALA A 88 31.85 9.32 20.60
N SER A 89 31.35 8.40 19.78
CA SER A 89 31.77 8.24 18.38
C SER A 89 31.30 9.40 17.49
N VAL A 90 30.03 9.81 17.62
CA VAL A 90 29.45 10.96 16.90
C VAL A 90 30.17 12.25 17.27
N LYS A 91 30.59 12.44 18.53
CA LYS A 91 31.39 13.61 18.93
C LYS A 91 32.70 13.74 18.12
N GLN A 92 33.32 12.62 17.75
CA GLN A 92 34.53 12.62 16.92
C GLN A 92 34.22 12.79 15.42
N ARG A 93 33.03 12.37 14.99
CA ARG A 93 32.59 12.38 13.59
C ARG A 93 31.13 12.80 13.47
N PRO A 94 30.80 14.07 13.74
CA PRO A 94 29.41 14.53 13.85
C PRO A 94 28.65 14.40 12.53
N HIS A 95 29.36 14.40 11.42
CA HIS A 95 28.82 14.43 10.07
C HIS A 95 28.78 13.07 9.37
N ALA A 96 29.03 11.97 10.09
CA ALA A 96 28.99 10.61 9.54
C ALA A 96 27.56 10.07 9.60
N PRO A 97 26.89 9.82 8.44
CA PRO A 97 25.49 9.38 8.41
C PRO A 97 25.23 8.10 9.21
N THR A 98 26.06 7.07 9.02
CA THR A 98 25.92 5.78 9.72
C THR A 98 25.98 5.92 11.24
N LEU A 99 26.87 6.76 11.79
CA LEU A 99 26.99 6.95 13.23
C LEU A 99 25.78 7.69 13.81
N ASN A 100 25.26 8.67 13.08
CA ASN A 100 24.04 9.39 13.47
C ASN A 100 22.82 8.47 13.47
N ILE A 101 22.68 7.61 12.46
CA ILE A 101 21.62 6.60 12.41
C ILE A 101 21.71 5.65 13.61
N LEU A 102 22.90 5.09 13.90
CA LEU A 102 23.10 4.15 15.00
C LEU A 102 22.83 4.79 16.36
N LEU A 103 23.26 6.04 16.56
CA LEU A 103 22.94 6.83 17.76
C LEU A 103 21.43 7.04 17.88
N ALA A 104 20.78 7.54 16.84
CA ALA A 104 19.35 7.82 16.84
C ALA A 104 18.51 6.58 17.11
N HIS A 105 18.85 5.45 16.48
CA HIS A 105 18.18 4.18 16.73
C HIS A 105 18.30 3.75 18.20
N SER A 106 19.51 3.86 18.77
CA SER A 106 19.75 3.51 20.18
C SER A 106 19.01 4.43 21.14
N LEU A 107 18.91 5.72 20.84
CA LEU A 107 18.13 6.69 21.62
C LEU A 107 16.63 6.38 21.57
N ILE A 108 16.09 6.08 20.39
CA ILE A 108 14.68 5.72 20.21
C ILE A 108 14.33 4.45 21.00
N GLU A 109 15.22 3.44 21.02
CA GLU A 109 14.99 2.17 21.70
C GLU A 109 15.24 2.22 23.21
N SER A 110 16.21 3.01 23.67
CA SER A 110 16.49 3.15 25.12
C SER A 110 15.55 4.11 25.85
N SER A 111 14.90 5.00 25.11
CA SER A 111 13.99 6.01 25.64
C SER A 111 12.69 5.35 26.15
N PRO A 112 12.35 5.50 27.45
CA PRO A 112 10.99 5.25 27.91
C PRO A 112 10.02 6.12 27.11
N ILE A 113 8.77 5.70 26.97
CA ILE A 113 7.73 6.51 26.32
C ILE A 113 7.81 7.96 26.86
N ARG A 114 8.11 8.93 25.97
CA ARG A 114 8.26 10.37 26.24
C ARG A 114 9.49 10.81 27.08
N ASN A 115 10.72 10.35 26.78
CA ASN A 115 11.92 11.11 27.17
C ASN A 115 12.26 12.15 26.07
N PRO A 116 11.87 13.43 26.21
CA PRO A 116 11.91 14.39 25.10
C PRO A 116 13.33 14.74 24.66
N GLU A 117 14.28 14.82 25.59
CA GLU A 117 15.67 15.20 25.28
C GLU A 117 16.36 14.19 24.35
N GLU A 118 16.21 12.89 24.63
CA GLU A 118 16.78 11.82 23.82
C GLU A 118 16.10 11.70 22.46
N LEU A 119 14.78 11.92 22.40
CA LEU A 119 14.02 11.89 21.16
C LEU A 119 14.36 13.09 20.27
N GLU A 120 14.52 14.28 20.84
CA GLU A 120 14.99 15.45 20.09
C GLU A 120 16.42 15.27 19.57
N GLU A 121 17.31 14.65 20.36
CA GLU A 121 18.66 14.30 19.91
C GLU A 121 18.62 13.32 18.72
N ALA A 122 17.78 12.29 18.79
CA ALA A 122 17.57 11.34 17.69
C ALA A 122 17.04 12.04 16.43
N ILE A 123 16.04 12.92 16.57
CA ILE A 123 15.47 13.71 15.45
C ILE A 123 16.56 14.58 14.80
N ARG A 124 17.37 15.29 15.59
CA ARG A 124 18.47 16.13 15.07
C ARG A 124 19.50 15.30 14.30
N ALA A 125 19.90 14.14 14.83
CA ALA A 125 20.87 13.24 14.19
C ALA A 125 20.33 12.68 12.86
N LEU A 126 19.04 12.33 12.80
CA LEU A 126 18.39 11.80 11.60
C LEU A 126 18.20 12.88 10.52
N LYS A 127 17.83 14.12 10.90
CA LYS A 127 17.79 15.24 9.96
C LYS A 127 19.15 15.49 9.31
N LEU A 128 20.22 15.54 10.11
CA LEU A 128 21.58 15.71 9.60
C LEU A 128 22.00 14.59 8.63
N THR A 129 21.47 13.39 8.83
CA THR A 129 21.68 12.24 7.92
C THR A 129 20.94 12.45 6.61
N LEU A 130 19.66 12.81 6.67
CA LEU A 130 18.78 13.00 5.51
C LEU A 130 19.15 14.22 4.66
N ASP A 131 19.76 15.24 5.26
CA ASP A 131 20.33 16.39 4.51
C ASP A 131 21.44 15.95 3.54
N LYS A 132 22.09 14.82 3.82
CA LYS A 132 23.19 14.27 2.98
C LYS A 132 22.75 13.11 2.09
N ASP A 133 21.79 12.34 2.57
CA ASP A 133 21.30 11.13 1.92
C ASP A 133 19.76 11.11 2.01
N PRO A 134 19.07 11.92 1.19
CA PRO A 134 17.61 12.09 1.26
C PRO A 134 16.85 10.81 0.88
N GLU A 135 17.50 9.86 0.21
CA GLU A 135 16.92 8.57 -0.21
C GLU A 135 17.07 7.48 0.86
N ASN A 136 17.60 7.81 2.05
CA ASN A 136 17.82 6.83 3.10
C ASN A 136 16.51 6.41 3.79
N VAL A 137 15.88 5.36 3.26
CA VAL A 137 14.60 4.81 3.76
C VAL A 137 14.66 4.46 5.25
N PHE A 138 15.79 3.94 5.74
CA PHE A 138 15.94 3.56 7.14
C PHE A 138 15.96 4.79 8.07
N ALA A 139 16.64 5.87 7.67
CA ALA A 139 16.64 7.12 8.41
C ALA A 139 15.25 7.77 8.44
N TRP A 140 14.51 7.76 7.32
CA TRP A 140 13.12 8.22 7.28
C TRP A 140 12.21 7.44 8.23
N ARG A 141 12.34 6.11 8.25
CA ARG A 141 11.57 5.25 9.16
C ARG A 141 11.86 5.56 10.63
N LEU A 142 13.13 5.73 10.99
CA LEU A 142 13.50 6.09 12.36
C LEU A 142 13.03 7.50 12.74
N LEU A 143 13.06 8.43 11.79
CA LEU A 143 12.64 9.82 12.03
C LEU A 143 11.14 9.89 12.32
N ALA A 144 10.36 9.17 11.51
CA ALA A 144 8.95 8.89 11.73
C ALA A 144 8.68 8.33 13.15
N GLY A 145 9.39 7.25 13.53
CA GLY A 145 9.26 6.66 14.85
C GLY A 145 9.63 7.61 16.00
N ALA A 146 10.69 8.41 15.84
CA ALA A 146 11.12 9.40 16.82
C ALA A 146 10.07 10.50 17.02
N TYR A 147 9.51 11.03 15.92
CA TYR A 147 8.42 12.01 15.99
C TYR A 147 7.18 11.46 16.69
N GLY A 148 6.76 10.25 16.33
CA GLY A 148 5.63 9.57 16.97
C GLY A 148 5.84 9.41 18.48
N LYS A 149 7.00 8.91 18.92
CA LYS A 149 7.33 8.78 20.36
C LYS A 149 7.43 10.13 21.07
N ASN A 150 7.78 11.21 20.35
CA ASN A 150 7.87 12.57 20.88
C ASN A 150 6.51 13.32 20.90
N GLY A 151 5.42 12.63 20.58
CA GLY A 151 4.07 13.23 20.52
C GLY A 151 3.85 14.16 19.32
N GLN A 152 4.76 14.17 18.35
CA GLN A 152 4.67 14.95 17.11
C GLN A 152 4.02 14.09 16.02
N THR A 153 2.72 13.82 16.18
CA THR A 153 1.94 12.91 15.32
C THR A 153 1.66 13.44 13.92
N ASP A 154 2.00 14.69 13.65
CA ASP A 154 1.93 15.30 12.31
C ASP A 154 2.98 14.70 11.35
N PHE A 155 3.92 13.92 11.87
CA PHE A 155 4.86 13.08 11.12
C PHE A 155 4.58 11.61 11.45
N SER A 156 4.37 10.77 10.42
CA SER A 156 3.93 9.36 10.56
C SER A 156 4.71 8.59 11.63
N ALA A 157 4.03 7.85 12.51
CA ALA A 157 4.66 6.99 13.51
C ALA A 157 5.12 5.62 12.95
N GLY A 158 4.92 5.36 11.65
CA GLY A 158 5.16 4.06 11.02
C GLY A 158 4.14 2.97 11.36
N ALA A 159 3.11 3.27 12.14
CA ALA A 159 1.99 2.38 12.42
C ALA A 159 0.98 2.38 11.25
N LEU A 160 0.40 1.23 10.93
CA LEU A 160 -0.65 1.12 9.92
C LEU A 160 -1.91 1.83 10.42
N ALA A 161 -2.32 2.91 9.75
CA ALA A 161 -3.50 3.68 10.15
C ALA A 161 -4.79 3.09 9.57
N ALA A 162 -4.77 2.71 8.30
CA ALA A 162 -5.92 2.17 7.60
C ALA A 162 -5.53 1.33 6.37
N ILE A 163 -6.45 0.45 5.96
CA ILE A 163 -6.46 -0.25 4.68
C ILE A 163 -7.64 0.33 3.88
N ILE A 164 -7.39 0.79 2.65
CA ILE A 164 -8.44 1.27 1.75
C ILE A 164 -8.58 0.31 0.56
N VAL A 165 -9.82 -0.06 0.22
CA VAL A 165 -10.10 -1.04 -0.83
C VAL A 165 -11.47 -0.82 -1.47
N GLU A 166 -11.58 -1.00 -2.78
CA GLU A 166 -12.88 -1.17 -3.47
C GLU A 166 -13.38 -2.60 -3.21
N PRO A 167 -14.65 -2.84 -2.81
CA PRO A 167 -15.18 -4.21 -2.67
C PRO A 167 -15.05 -5.03 -3.96
N MET A 168 -15.19 -4.36 -5.10
CA MET A 168 -14.95 -4.88 -6.44
C MET A 168 -14.29 -3.75 -7.23
N GLN A 169 -13.13 -4.01 -7.84
CA GLN A 169 -12.35 -2.94 -8.48
C GLN A 169 -13.02 -2.51 -9.80
N GLY A 170 -13.55 -1.29 -9.86
CA GLY A 170 -14.24 -0.80 -11.05
C GLY A 170 -13.27 -0.40 -12.15
N THR A 171 -12.35 0.53 -11.86
CA THR A 171 -11.43 1.07 -12.88
C THR A 171 -10.46 0.02 -13.42
N ASN A 172 -10.10 -0.97 -12.58
CA ASN A 172 -9.21 -2.06 -12.96
C ASN A 172 -9.87 -3.16 -13.81
N GLY A 173 -11.08 -2.91 -14.34
CA GLY A 173 -11.76 -3.84 -15.25
C GLY A 173 -12.90 -4.64 -14.63
N ASN A 174 -13.64 -4.03 -13.70
CA ASN A 174 -14.75 -4.66 -12.96
C ASN A 174 -14.35 -6.03 -12.39
N ILE A 175 -13.32 -6.03 -11.55
CA ILE A 175 -12.77 -7.24 -10.95
C ILE A 175 -13.57 -7.60 -9.69
N ILE A 176 -14.10 -8.82 -9.67
CA ILE A 176 -14.79 -9.39 -8.51
C ILE A 176 -13.78 -10.22 -7.74
N PRO A 177 -13.43 -9.85 -6.50
CA PRO A 177 -12.52 -10.64 -5.70
C PRO A 177 -13.21 -11.92 -5.18
N PRO A 178 -12.43 -12.92 -4.73
CA PRO A 178 -12.96 -14.03 -3.94
C PRO A 178 -13.76 -13.55 -2.71
N ASN A 179 -14.79 -14.30 -2.32
CA ASN A 179 -15.71 -13.90 -1.24
C ASN A 179 -15.00 -13.72 0.12
N ASP A 180 -13.89 -14.41 0.35
CA ASP A 180 -13.07 -14.38 1.56
C ASP A 180 -12.04 -13.25 1.59
N TYR A 181 -11.82 -12.54 0.47
CA TYR A 181 -10.83 -11.47 0.36
C TYR A 181 -11.11 -10.29 1.32
N LEU A 182 -12.33 -9.72 1.26
CA LEU A 182 -12.68 -8.57 2.10
C LEU A 182 -12.75 -8.95 3.61
N PRO A 183 -13.29 -10.13 3.99
CA PRO A 183 -13.20 -10.63 5.36
C PRO A 183 -11.76 -10.77 5.85
N ALA A 184 -10.86 -11.31 5.02
CA ALA A 184 -9.45 -11.43 5.38
C ALA A 184 -8.80 -10.05 5.62
N LEU A 185 -9.11 -9.05 4.79
CA LEU A 185 -8.63 -7.68 5.00
C LEU A 185 -9.14 -7.08 6.31
N LYS A 186 -10.39 -7.37 6.72
CA LYS A 186 -10.94 -6.90 8.00
C LYS A 186 -10.18 -7.49 9.18
N GLU A 187 -9.86 -8.78 9.14
CA GLU A 187 -9.07 -9.43 10.19
C GLU A 187 -7.63 -8.88 10.25
N VAL A 188 -6.99 -8.63 9.10
CA VAL A 188 -5.68 -7.98 9.05
C VAL A 188 -5.75 -6.57 9.63
N ALA A 189 -6.73 -5.75 9.24
CA ALA A 189 -6.89 -4.40 9.80
C ALA A 189 -7.01 -4.45 11.33
N LYS A 190 -7.78 -5.41 11.86
CA LYS A 190 -7.95 -5.62 13.30
C LYS A 190 -6.66 -6.05 13.99
N GLU A 191 -5.87 -6.96 13.40
CA GLU A 191 -4.58 -7.41 13.95
C GLU A 191 -3.61 -6.24 14.16
N PHE A 192 -3.58 -5.31 13.21
CA PHE A 192 -2.70 -4.13 13.24
C PHE A 192 -3.31 -2.90 13.93
N ASN A 193 -4.51 -3.02 14.53
CA ASN A 193 -5.27 -1.90 15.09
C ASN A 193 -5.43 -0.73 14.09
N ALA A 194 -5.68 -1.08 12.83
CA ALA A 194 -5.93 -0.20 11.71
C ALA A 194 -7.42 -0.17 11.33
N LEU A 195 -7.86 0.87 10.64
CA LEU A 195 -9.22 0.96 10.11
C LEU A 195 -9.34 0.27 8.75
N LEU A 196 -10.49 -0.36 8.47
CA LEU A 196 -10.87 -0.77 7.12
C LEU A 196 -11.76 0.29 6.48
N ILE A 197 -11.28 0.90 5.40
CA ILE A 197 -12.02 1.84 4.56
C ILE A 197 -12.44 1.10 3.29
N VAL A 198 -13.74 1.10 3.02
CA VAL A 198 -14.28 0.50 1.79
C VAL A 198 -14.79 1.59 0.87
N ASP A 199 -14.25 1.61 -0.35
CA ASP A 199 -14.65 2.56 -1.38
C ASP A 199 -15.87 2.04 -2.15
N GLU A 200 -17.05 2.54 -1.80
CA GLU A 200 -18.33 2.18 -2.43
C GLU A 200 -18.73 3.18 -3.52
N MET A 201 -17.81 4.04 -4.01
CA MET A 201 -18.16 5.06 -5.01
C MET A 201 -18.76 4.44 -6.28
N ILE A 202 -18.30 3.25 -6.69
CA ILE A 202 -18.85 2.54 -7.86
C ILE A 202 -19.86 1.48 -7.43
N THR A 203 -19.51 0.66 -6.45
CA THR A 203 -20.25 -0.56 -6.11
C THR A 203 -21.47 -0.33 -5.23
N GLY A 204 -21.55 0.84 -4.58
CA GLY A 204 -22.64 1.20 -3.69
C GLY A 204 -23.94 1.52 -4.42
N PHE A 205 -24.98 1.76 -3.62
CA PHE A 205 -26.32 2.13 -4.05
C PHE A 205 -26.94 1.20 -5.10
N GLY A 206 -26.67 -0.12 -5.01
CA GLY A 206 -27.36 -1.12 -5.84
C GLY A 206 -26.64 -1.58 -7.09
N ARG A 207 -25.52 -0.94 -7.49
CA ARG A 207 -24.81 -1.21 -8.75
C ARG A 207 -24.53 -2.71 -9.00
N THR A 208 -24.24 -3.45 -7.93
CA THR A 208 -23.84 -4.86 -7.99
C THR A 208 -24.99 -5.84 -7.71
N GLY A 209 -26.25 -5.37 -7.72
CA GLY A 209 -27.42 -6.17 -7.34
C GLY A 209 -27.60 -6.36 -5.83
N LYS A 210 -26.71 -5.79 -5.01
CA LYS A 210 -26.88 -5.56 -3.58
C LYS A 210 -26.70 -4.07 -3.29
N TYR A 211 -27.28 -3.59 -2.20
CA TYR A 211 -27.21 -2.16 -1.86
C TYR A 211 -25.75 -1.67 -1.71
N TRP A 212 -24.88 -2.47 -1.09
CA TRP A 212 -23.45 -2.20 -0.97
C TRP A 212 -22.63 -3.35 -1.59
N GLY A 213 -21.49 -3.05 -2.21
CA GLY A 213 -20.56 -4.06 -2.71
C GLY A 213 -20.04 -4.97 -1.59
N SER A 214 -19.74 -4.39 -0.43
CA SER A 214 -19.33 -5.10 0.80
C SER A 214 -20.38 -6.08 1.33
N HIS A 215 -21.67 -5.93 0.99
CA HIS A 215 -22.70 -6.91 1.34
C HIS A 215 -22.55 -8.24 0.59
N HIS A 216 -21.74 -8.31 -0.47
CA HIS A 216 -21.44 -9.59 -1.13
C HIS A 216 -20.64 -10.53 -0.24
N SER A 217 -19.75 -9.99 0.60
CA SER A 217 -18.89 -10.74 1.51
C SER A 217 -19.27 -10.59 2.99
N GLY A 218 -20.34 -9.85 3.30
CA GLY A 218 -20.86 -9.71 4.67
C GLY A 218 -19.97 -8.88 5.61
N VAL A 219 -19.13 -8.01 5.06
CA VAL A 219 -18.20 -7.19 5.86
C VAL A 219 -18.80 -5.82 6.16
N ALA A 220 -18.79 -5.44 7.44
CA ALA A 220 -19.05 -4.08 7.88
C ALA A 220 -17.71 -3.31 8.04
N PRO A 221 -17.39 -2.35 7.15
CA PRO A 221 -16.18 -1.55 7.24
C PRO A 221 -16.27 -0.47 8.33
N ASP A 222 -15.13 0.10 8.70
CA ASP A 222 -15.07 1.19 9.69
C ASP A 222 -15.44 2.54 9.07
N ILE A 223 -15.08 2.74 7.80
CA ILE A 223 -15.41 3.94 7.00
C ILE A 223 -15.84 3.48 5.61
N VAL A 224 -16.84 4.15 5.04
CA VAL A 224 -17.28 3.98 3.65
C VAL A 224 -17.15 5.31 2.91
N THR A 225 -16.57 5.29 1.71
CA THR A 225 -16.59 6.47 0.81
C THR A 225 -17.76 6.37 -0.17
N LEU A 226 -18.47 7.49 -0.36
CA LEU A 226 -19.69 7.58 -1.15
C LEU A 226 -19.57 8.69 -2.20
N GLY A 227 -20.17 8.48 -3.37
CA GLY A 227 -20.20 9.44 -4.48
C GLY A 227 -21.01 8.90 -5.65
N LYS A 228 -20.73 9.40 -6.87
CA LYS A 228 -21.35 8.95 -8.14
C LYS A 228 -22.88 8.82 -8.07
N GLN A 229 -23.39 7.59 -7.92
CA GLN A 229 -24.81 7.28 -7.84
C GLN A 229 -25.47 7.98 -6.64
N PHE A 230 -24.70 8.26 -5.57
CA PHE A 230 -25.16 9.00 -4.39
C PHE A 230 -25.85 10.32 -4.75
N GLY A 231 -25.32 11.05 -5.74
CA GLY A 231 -25.90 12.32 -6.19
C GLY A 231 -26.80 12.23 -7.41
N GLY A 232 -27.01 11.03 -7.97
CA GLY A 232 -27.71 10.87 -9.25
C GLY A 232 -27.12 11.68 -10.40
N GLY A 233 -25.81 11.98 -10.36
CA GLY A 233 -25.13 12.87 -11.32
C GLY A 233 -24.82 14.28 -10.81
N TYR A 234 -25.45 14.72 -9.71
CA TYR A 234 -25.05 15.97 -9.04
C TYR A 234 -23.75 15.78 -8.24
N PRO A 235 -22.82 16.76 -8.23
CA PRO A 235 -21.57 16.66 -7.46
C PRO A 235 -21.83 16.63 -5.94
N VAL A 236 -21.82 15.43 -5.37
CA VAL A 236 -21.89 15.21 -3.93
C VAL A 236 -21.12 13.94 -3.56
N ALA A 237 -20.40 14.00 -2.45
CA ALA A 237 -19.66 12.88 -1.88
C ALA A 237 -19.85 12.90 -0.36
N ALA A 238 -19.68 11.74 0.26
CA ALA A 238 -19.78 11.61 1.72
C ALA A 238 -18.81 10.55 2.24
N LEU A 239 -18.48 10.68 3.52
CA LEU A 239 -17.86 9.63 4.32
C LEU A 239 -18.90 9.17 5.33
N MET A 240 -19.15 7.86 5.38
CA MET A 240 -20.01 7.24 6.37
C MET A 240 -19.14 6.44 7.32
N SER A 241 -19.30 6.62 8.62
CA SER A 241 -18.52 5.93 9.65
C SER A 241 -19.28 5.86 10.97
N SER A 242 -18.78 5.06 11.91
CA SER A 242 -19.35 4.98 13.25
C SER A 242 -19.19 6.29 14.04
N GLU A 243 -20.11 6.54 14.98
CA GLU A 243 -20.04 7.70 15.88
C GLU A 243 -18.69 7.76 16.62
N LYS A 244 -18.15 6.61 17.04
CA LYS A 244 -16.86 6.55 17.73
C LYS A 244 -15.73 7.19 16.91
N ILE A 245 -15.68 6.90 15.61
CA ILE A 245 -14.64 7.43 14.73
C ILE A 245 -14.90 8.91 14.44
N VAL A 246 -16.14 9.27 14.06
CA VAL A 246 -16.50 10.65 13.73
C VAL A 246 -16.34 11.61 14.91
N ASN A 247 -16.53 11.15 16.14
CA ASN A 247 -16.37 11.96 17.34
C ASN A 247 -14.91 12.04 17.85
N THR A 248 -13.94 11.41 17.18
CA THR A 248 -12.53 11.41 17.59
C THR A 248 -11.79 12.66 17.08
N PRO A 249 -11.09 13.43 17.95
CA PRO A 249 -10.21 14.51 17.51
C PRO A 249 -9.01 14.01 16.66
N PRO A 250 -8.51 14.79 15.69
CA PRO A 250 -8.90 16.16 15.40
C PRO A 250 -10.12 16.30 14.50
N TRP A 251 -10.68 15.21 13.97
CA TRP A 251 -11.81 15.25 13.02
C TRP A 251 -13.05 15.95 13.61
N SER A 252 -13.34 15.67 14.88
CA SER A 252 -14.47 16.24 15.62
C SER A 252 -14.23 17.64 16.21
N ASN A 253 -13.01 18.18 16.09
CA ASN A 253 -12.73 19.53 16.56
C ASN A 253 -13.61 20.55 15.81
N PRO A 254 -13.92 21.73 16.40
CA PRO A 254 -14.53 22.82 15.65
C PRO A 254 -13.74 23.10 14.37
N SER A 255 -14.42 23.01 13.22
CA SER A 255 -13.83 23.12 11.88
C SER A 255 -12.78 22.05 11.51
N GLY A 256 -12.66 20.95 12.26
CA GLY A 256 -11.71 19.86 12.00
C GLY A 256 -12.00 19.03 10.76
N SER A 257 -13.25 19.07 10.27
CA SER A 257 -13.74 18.38 9.08
C SER A 257 -14.64 19.27 8.20
N SER A 258 -14.49 20.60 8.32
CA SER A 258 -15.34 21.56 7.57
C SER A 258 -14.95 21.68 6.10
N SER A 259 -15.94 21.87 5.24
CA SER A 259 -15.78 22.23 3.83
C SER A 259 -16.75 23.35 3.49
N SER A 260 -16.32 24.37 2.73
CA SER A 260 -17.19 25.49 2.32
C SER A 260 -18.44 25.04 1.55
N TYR A 261 -18.37 23.89 0.87
CA TYR A 261 -19.49 23.30 0.14
C TYR A 261 -20.08 22.06 0.83
N GLY A 262 -19.52 21.68 2.00
CA GLY A 262 -19.96 20.53 2.76
C GLY A 262 -21.39 20.70 3.27
N GLY A 263 -22.24 19.69 3.09
CA GLY A 263 -23.63 19.73 3.56
C GLY A 263 -24.50 20.80 2.90
N ASN A 264 -24.14 21.28 1.71
CA ASN A 264 -24.94 22.29 1.02
C ASN A 264 -26.36 21.75 0.69
N PRO A 265 -27.43 22.55 0.87
CA PRO A 265 -28.81 22.07 0.72
C PRO A 265 -29.13 21.47 -0.66
N LEU A 266 -28.52 21.99 -1.73
CA LEU A 266 -28.77 21.51 -3.08
C LEU A 266 -28.20 20.11 -3.30
N GLY A 267 -26.96 19.87 -2.86
CA GLY A 267 -26.34 18.54 -2.87
C GLY A 267 -27.11 17.54 -2.01
N SER A 268 -27.58 17.96 -0.83
CA SER A 268 -28.43 17.13 0.04
C SER A 268 -29.78 16.78 -0.61
N ALA A 269 -30.42 17.74 -1.28
CA ALA A 269 -31.68 17.50 -1.97
C ALA A 269 -31.50 16.55 -3.16
N ALA A 270 -30.44 16.73 -3.95
CA ALA A 270 -30.11 15.84 -5.07
C ALA A 270 -29.82 14.40 -4.58
N ALA A 271 -29.03 14.25 -3.51
CA ALA A 271 -28.77 12.95 -2.94
C ALA A 271 -30.05 12.28 -2.41
N ASN A 272 -30.87 13.01 -1.66
CA ASN A 272 -32.14 12.49 -1.16
C ASN A 272 -33.08 12.04 -2.30
N ALA A 273 -33.20 12.82 -3.38
CA ALA A 273 -33.99 12.44 -4.54
C ALA A 273 -33.44 11.17 -5.23
N ALA A 274 -32.12 11.09 -5.44
CA ALA A 274 -31.49 9.92 -6.04
C ALA A 274 -31.72 8.65 -5.21
N LEU A 275 -31.58 8.73 -3.88
CA LEU A 275 -31.80 7.60 -2.98
C LEU A 275 -33.26 7.15 -2.96
N LYS A 276 -34.21 8.10 -2.95
CA LYS A 276 -35.64 7.77 -3.05
C LYS A 276 -35.99 7.03 -4.33
N ILE A 277 -35.47 7.48 -5.47
CA ILE A 277 -35.70 6.80 -6.75
C ILE A 277 -35.16 5.37 -6.71
N ILE A 278 -33.96 5.16 -6.13
CA ILE A 278 -33.37 3.83 -6.01
C ILE A 278 -34.26 2.88 -5.19
N GLU A 279 -34.88 3.39 -4.12
CA GLU A 279 -35.77 2.63 -3.24
C GLU A 279 -37.16 2.42 -3.87
N GLU A 280 -37.84 3.50 -4.26
CA GLU A 280 -39.22 3.51 -4.76
C GLU A 280 -39.38 2.75 -6.09
N GLU A 281 -38.39 2.84 -6.99
CA GLU A 281 -38.40 2.12 -8.27
C GLU A 281 -37.76 0.73 -8.19
N GLY A 282 -37.28 0.30 -7.02
CA GLY A 282 -36.68 -1.03 -6.83
C GLY A 282 -35.41 -1.25 -7.67
N LEU A 283 -34.58 -0.22 -7.84
CA LEU A 283 -33.45 -0.26 -8.79
C LEU A 283 -32.34 -1.25 -8.40
N VAL A 284 -32.20 -1.58 -7.11
CA VAL A 284 -31.27 -2.62 -6.64
C VAL A 284 -31.68 -3.98 -7.19
N GLU A 285 -32.97 -4.29 -7.11
CA GLU A 285 -33.55 -5.53 -7.61
C GLU A 285 -33.53 -5.57 -9.14
N ASN A 286 -33.82 -4.44 -9.80
CA ASN A 286 -33.66 -4.35 -11.26
C ASN A 286 -32.21 -4.59 -11.68
N SER A 287 -31.25 -3.98 -10.98
CA SER A 287 -29.82 -4.20 -11.25
C SER A 287 -29.43 -5.66 -11.09
N ARG A 288 -29.99 -6.38 -10.13
CA ARG A 288 -29.76 -7.82 -9.96
C ARG A 288 -30.37 -8.60 -11.13
N ARG A 289 -31.68 -8.48 -11.34
CA ARG A 289 -32.44 -9.23 -12.35
C ARG A 289 -31.93 -8.98 -13.78
N VAL A 290 -31.86 -7.72 -14.22
CA VAL A 290 -31.41 -7.37 -15.57
C VAL A 290 -29.91 -7.57 -15.73
N GLY A 291 -29.14 -7.39 -14.65
CA GLY A 291 -27.72 -7.72 -14.61
C GLY A 291 -27.43 -9.19 -14.86
N ASP A 292 -28.15 -10.09 -14.18
CA ASP A 292 -28.04 -11.53 -14.36
C ASP A 292 -28.44 -11.94 -15.79
N TYR A 293 -29.52 -11.34 -16.33
CA TYR A 293 -29.92 -11.53 -17.72
C TYR A 293 -28.82 -11.08 -18.70
N PHE A 294 -28.29 -9.87 -18.54
CA PHE A 294 -27.25 -9.33 -19.41
C PHE A 294 -25.97 -10.17 -19.31
N LEU A 295 -25.54 -10.54 -18.11
CA LEU A 295 -24.38 -11.41 -17.90
C LEU A 295 -24.55 -12.76 -18.63
N SER A 296 -25.74 -13.36 -18.58
CA SER A 296 -26.02 -14.63 -19.26
C SER A 296 -25.87 -14.53 -20.80
N LYS A 297 -26.23 -13.39 -21.38
CA LYS A 297 -26.06 -13.11 -22.81
C LYS A 297 -24.59 -12.91 -23.16
N LEU A 298 -23.89 -12.09 -22.38
CA LEU A 298 -22.47 -11.80 -22.59
C LEU A 298 -21.62 -13.06 -22.47
N LYS A 299 -21.96 -13.97 -21.56
CA LYS A 299 -21.24 -15.24 -21.35
C LYS A 299 -21.15 -16.09 -22.62
N GLN A 300 -22.14 -16.02 -23.51
CA GLN A 300 -22.12 -16.73 -24.79
C GLN A 300 -20.96 -16.29 -25.70
N PHE A 301 -20.45 -15.06 -25.52
CA PHE A 301 -19.32 -14.55 -26.29
C PHE A 301 -17.99 -15.23 -25.93
N GLU A 302 -17.87 -15.81 -24.73
CA GLU A 302 -16.67 -16.59 -24.35
C GLU A 302 -16.48 -17.80 -25.28
N GLU A 303 -17.56 -18.40 -25.77
CA GLU A 303 -17.48 -19.56 -26.69
C GLU A 303 -17.41 -19.11 -28.16
N LYS A 304 -18.19 -18.08 -28.52
CA LYS A 304 -18.33 -17.61 -29.91
C LYS A 304 -17.11 -16.90 -30.47
N HIS A 305 -16.32 -16.24 -29.61
CA HIS A 305 -15.24 -15.37 -30.04
C HIS A 305 -13.91 -15.76 -29.38
N SER A 306 -12.89 -15.94 -30.20
CA SER A 306 -11.53 -16.34 -29.81
C SER A 306 -10.82 -15.25 -29.01
N PHE A 307 -11.14 -13.97 -29.25
CA PHE A 307 -10.52 -12.84 -28.55
C PHE A 307 -11.22 -12.47 -27.24
N ILE A 308 -12.27 -13.20 -26.83
CA ILE A 308 -12.98 -12.98 -25.57
C ILE A 308 -12.50 -14.01 -24.55
N GLY A 309 -11.66 -13.57 -23.62
CA GLY A 309 -11.03 -14.44 -22.62
C GLY A 309 -11.95 -14.79 -21.46
N GLN A 310 -12.53 -13.77 -20.82
CA GLN A 310 -13.41 -13.95 -19.66
C GLN A 310 -14.47 -12.87 -19.57
N VAL A 311 -15.70 -13.28 -19.32
CA VAL A 311 -16.84 -12.47 -18.95
C VAL A 311 -17.09 -12.65 -17.44
N ARG A 312 -17.30 -11.55 -16.74
CA ARG A 312 -17.53 -11.55 -15.28
C ARG A 312 -18.43 -10.39 -14.90
N GLY A 313 -19.07 -10.48 -13.74
CA GLY A 313 -19.88 -9.39 -13.23
C GLY A 313 -20.83 -9.80 -12.11
N ALA A 314 -21.41 -8.79 -11.48
CA ALA A 314 -22.47 -8.91 -10.47
C ALA A 314 -23.43 -7.74 -10.67
N GLY A 315 -24.74 -8.02 -10.78
CA GLY A 315 -25.71 -7.00 -11.15
C GLY A 315 -25.34 -6.27 -12.44
N LEU A 316 -25.41 -4.93 -12.47
CA LEU A 316 -25.05 -4.11 -13.63
C LEU A 316 -23.60 -3.60 -13.55
N PHE A 317 -22.73 -4.38 -12.91
CA PHE A 317 -21.29 -4.21 -12.88
C PHE A 317 -20.65 -5.38 -13.64
N LEU A 318 -20.53 -5.22 -14.95
CA LEU A 318 -20.18 -6.31 -15.88
C LEU A 318 -18.88 -5.99 -16.62
N ALA A 319 -18.12 -7.01 -17.01
CA ALA A 319 -16.95 -6.83 -17.86
C ALA A 319 -16.72 -8.00 -18.79
N ILE A 320 -16.05 -7.67 -19.89
CA ILE A 320 -15.52 -8.59 -20.88
C ILE A 320 -14.00 -8.34 -20.96
N GLU A 321 -13.22 -9.36 -20.71
CA GLU A 321 -11.77 -9.37 -20.90
C GLU A 321 -11.45 -9.81 -22.32
N MET A 322 -10.81 -8.92 -23.07
CA MET A 322 -10.40 -9.14 -24.44
C MET A 322 -8.92 -9.50 -24.49
N VAL A 323 -8.60 -10.64 -25.09
CA VAL A 323 -7.26 -11.22 -25.19
C VAL A 323 -6.92 -11.53 -26.64
N LYS A 324 -5.64 -11.59 -26.97
CA LYS A 324 -5.16 -12.12 -28.24
C LYS A 324 -5.24 -13.65 -28.27
N ASP A 325 -5.02 -14.28 -27.13
CA ASP A 325 -5.01 -15.72 -26.96
C ASP A 325 -5.52 -16.09 -25.56
N LYS A 326 -6.37 -17.13 -25.48
CA LYS A 326 -7.07 -17.52 -24.24
C LYS A 326 -6.17 -18.27 -23.27
N GLU A 327 -5.16 -18.97 -23.75
CA GLU A 327 -4.27 -19.77 -22.91
C GLU A 327 -3.24 -18.87 -22.22
N THR A 328 -2.55 -18.05 -23.00
CA THR A 328 -1.54 -17.09 -22.53
C THR A 328 -2.14 -15.90 -21.81
N LYS A 329 -3.41 -15.58 -22.09
CA LYS A 329 -4.11 -14.36 -21.64
C LYS A 329 -3.39 -13.08 -22.04
N GLU A 330 -2.63 -13.11 -23.14
CA GLU A 330 -2.02 -11.90 -23.70
C GLU A 330 -3.13 -10.87 -24.00
N PRO A 331 -3.12 -9.66 -23.42
CA PRO A 331 -4.19 -8.69 -23.61
C PRO A 331 -4.32 -8.27 -25.09
N LEU A 332 -5.56 -8.07 -25.56
CA LEU A 332 -5.78 -7.58 -26.91
C LEU A 332 -5.09 -6.21 -27.12
N PRO A 333 -4.44 -5.92 -28.25
CA PRO A 333 -3.77 -4.63 -28.41
C PRO A 333 -4.74 -3.44 -28.27
N LYS A 334 -4.32 -2.40 -27.53
CA LYS A 334 -5.14 -1.20 -27.25
C LYS A 334 -5.69 -0.55 -28.53
N LYS A 335 -4.90 -0.54 -29.61
CA LYS A 335 -5.31 0.00 -30.91
C LYS A 335 -6.53 -0.73 -31.48
N ILE A 336 -6.61 -2.05 -31.31
CA ILE A 336 -7.76 -2.84 -31.74
C ILE A 336 -8.97 -2.56 -30.84
N CYS A 337 -8.77 -2.47 -29.52
CA CYS A 337 -9.83 -2.09 -28.59
C CYS A 337 -10.44 -0.71 -28.94
N GLN A 338 -9.61 0.26 -29.32
CA GLN A 338 -10.08 1.58 -29.79
C GLN A 338 -10.91 1.47 -31.08
N GLN A 339 -10.56 0.58 -32.01
CA GLN A 339 -11.39 0.34 -33.20
C GLN A 339 -12.73 -0.30 -32.82
N ILE A 340 -12.72 -1.29 -31.92
CA ILE A 340 -13.94 -1.90 -31.37
C ILE A 340 -14.85 -0.83 -30.77
N PHE A 341 -14.31 0.08 -29.95
CA PHE A 341 -15.05 1.21 -29.40
C PHE A 341 -15.67 2.10 -30.49
N MET A 342 -14.89 2.48 -31.51
CA MET A 342 -15.40 3.31 -32.61
C MET A 342 -16.50 2.60 -33.42
N GLU A 343 -16.40 1.28 -33.62
CA GLU A 343 -17.41 0.51 -34.34
C GLU A 343 -18.70 0.32 -33.53
N HIS A 344 -18.62 0.18 -32.21
CA HIS A 344 -19.80 0.26 -31.33
C HIS A 344 -20.46 1.64 -31.43
N LEU A 345 -19.66 2.72 -31.33
CA LEU A 345 -20.16 4.08 -31.38
C LEU A 345 -20.87 4.39 -32.70
N LYS A 346 -20.30 3.98 -33.84
CA LYS A 346 -20.90 4.13 -35.17
C LYS A 346 -22.26 3.45 -35.30
N ARG A 347 -22.48 2.36 -34.55
CA ARG A 347 -23.74 1.59 -34.52
C ARG A 347 -24.70 2.05 -33.44
N GLY A 348 -24.36 3.12 -32.71
CA GLY A 348 -25.23 3.71 -31.69
C GLY A 348 -25.06 3.15 -30.28
N LEU A 349 -23.98 2.40 -30.01
CA LEU A 349 -23.69 1.83 -28.68
C LEU A 349 -22.47 2.51 -28.05
N LEU A 350 -22.68 3.26 -26.96
CA LEU A 350 -21.59 3.88 -26.19
C LEU A 350 -21.07 2.92 -25.12
N THR A 351 -19.77 2.57 -25.19
CA THR A 351 -19.13 1.57 -24.33
C THR A 351 -17.80 2.03 -23.77
N MET A 352 -17.27 1.31 -22.77
CA MET A 352 -15.89 1.45 -22.32
C MET A 352 -15.00 0.32 -22.88
N SER A 353 -15.12 0.02 -24.18
CA SER A 353 -14.38 -1.05 -24.86
C SER A 353 -13.05 -0.59 -25.47
N TYR A 354 -12.55 0.59 -25.11
CA TYR A 354 -11.32 1.20 -25.67
C TYR A 354 -10.01 0.65 -25.08
N ALA A 355 -10.10 -0.34 -24.19
CA ALA A 355 -9.00 -1.06 -23.56
C ALA A 355 -9.38 -2.55 -23.42
N PRO A 356 -8.41 -3.46 -23.17
CA PRO A 356 -8.66 -4.89 -23.09
C PRO A 356 -9.69 -5.28 -22.03
N SER A 357 -9.76 -4.50 -20.96
CA SER A 357 -10.80 -4.61 -19.94
C SER A 357 -12.03 -3.80 -20.37
N PHE A 358 -12.91 -4.41 -21.17
CA PHE A 358 -14.17 -3.79 -21.58
C PHE A 358 -15.15 -3.81 -20.39
N ARG A 359 -15.36 -2.63 -19.80
CA ARG A 359 -16.31 -2.41 -18.69
C ARG A 359 -17.70 -2.03 -19.19
N ILE A 360 -18.72 -2.60 -18.57
CA ILE A 360 -20.15 -2.40 -18.89
C ILE A 360 -20.87 -2.03 -17.59
N GLN A 361 -21.36 -0.79 -17.52
CA GLN A 361 -22.03 -0.20 -16.34
C GLN A 361 -23.18 0.72 -16.79
N PRO A 362 -24.28 0.18 -17.34
CA PRO A 362 -25.39 0.98 -17.83
C PRO A 362 -26.17 1.66 -16.69
N SER A 363 -27.17 2.49 -17.01
CA SER A 363 -28.14 2.97 -16.00
C SER A 363 -28.79 1.79 -15.26
N MET A 364 -29.09 1.95 -13.97
CA MET A 364 -29.83 0.93 -13.21
C MET A 364 -31.30 0.81 -13.63
N THR A 365 -31.77 1.73 -14.45
CA THR A 365 -33.11 1.71 -15.07
C THR A 365 -33.15 0.95 -16.39
N ILE A 366 -32.03 0.38 -16.86
CA ILE A 366 -31.99 -0.39 -18.12
C ILE A 366 -32.93 -1.60 -18.05
N ASP A 367 -33.61 -1.87 -19.16
CA ASP A 367 -34.49 -3.01 -19.33
C ASP A 367 -33.88 -4.10 -20.24
N GLU A 368 -34.52 -5.28 -20.26
CA GLU A 368 -34.05 -6.43 -21.05
C GLU A 368 -34.06 -6.17 -22.56
N GLY A 369 -35.00 -5.37 -23.07
CA GLY A 369 -35.06 -5.02 -24.49
C GLY A 369 -33.87 -4.16 -24.93
N THR A 370 -33.48 -3.20 -24.09
CA THR A 370 -32.29 -2.36 -24.29
C THR A 370 -31.02 -3.19 -24.18
N VAL A 371 -30.99 -4.17 -23.26
CA VAL A 371 -29.91 -5.17 -23.17
C VAL A 371 -29.81 -5.98 -24.46
N ASP A 372 -30.92 -6.54 -24.96
CA ASP A 372 -30.92 -7.34 -26.19
C ASP A 372 -30.43 -6.53 -27.39
N HIS A 373 -30.86 -5.26 -27.51
CA HIS A 373 -30.37 -4.37 -28.56
C HIS A 373 -28.86 -4.09 -28.43
N SER A 374 -28.38 -3.88 -27.20
CA SER A 374 -26.95 -3.66 -26.93
C SER A 374 -26.12 -4.90 -27.28
N VAL A 375 -26.59 -6.09 -26.89
CA VAL A 375 -25.93 -7.37 -27.18
C VAL A 375 -25.89 -7.63 -28.68
N ALA A 376 -26.96 -7.32 -29.42
CA ALA A 376 -26.99 -7.47 -30.88
C ALA A 376 -25.92 -6.61 -31.55
N ILE A 377 -25.77 -5.33 -31.15
CA ILE A 377 -24.71 -4.47 -31.67
C ILE A 377 -23.32 -5.01 -31.30
N MET A 378 -23.12 -5.49 -30.07
CA MET A 378 -21.86 -6.11 -29.65
C MET A 378 -21.52 -7.32 -30.52
N GLU A 379 -22.49 -8.20 -30.78
CA GLU A 379 -22.32 -9.40 -31.60
C GLU A 379 -21.93 -9.04 -33.05
N GLU A 380 -22.56 -8.03 -33.65
CA GLU A 380 -22.16 -7.52 -34.98
C GLU A 380 -20.70 -7.05 -35.02
N VAL A 381 -20.28 -6.27 -34.02
CA VAL A 381 -18.91 -5.75 -33.93
C VAL A 381 -17.91 -6.88 -33.67
N PHE A 382 -18.24 -7.84 -32.82
CA PHE A 382 -17.37 -8.97 -32.51
C PHE A 382 -17.24 -9.93 -33.69
N ASN A 383 -18.32 -10.18 -34.44
CA ASN A 383 -18.27 -10.91 -35.70
C ASN A 383 -17.38 -10.23 -36.74
N TRP A 384 -17.42 -8.90 -36.82
CA TRP A 384 -16.53 -8.13 -37.68
C TRP A 384 -15.06 -8.26 -37.26
N VAL A 385 -14.76 -8.18 -35.95
CA VAL A 385 -13.41 -8.35 -35.40
C VAL A 385 -12.84 -9.74 -35.70
N GLU A 386 -13.65 -10.79 -35.54
CA GLU A 386 -13.31 -12.17 -35.91
C GLU A 386 -13.03 -12.31 -37.40
N LYS A 387 -13.96 -11.85 -38.25
CA LYS A 387 -13.83 -11.93 -39.70
C LYS A 387 -12.56 -11.24 -40.20
N GLU A 388 -12.22 -10.09 -39.63
CA GLU A 388 -11.06 -9.31 -40.03
C GLU A 388 -9.76 -9.78 -39.35
N ARG A 389 -9.82 -10.66 -38.35
CA ARG A 389 -8.67 -11.14 -37.55
C ARG A 389 -7.74 -10.02 -37.12
N LEU A 390 -8.31 -8.97 -36.52
CA LEU A 390 -7.60 -7.71 -36.30
C LEU A 390 -6.33 -7.83 -35.44
N TRP A 391 -6.25 -8.85 -34.58
CA TRP A 391 -5.11 -9.10 -33.70
C TRP A 391 -3.95 -9.86 -34.36
N GLU A 392 -4.15 -10.46 -35.55
CA GLU A 392 -3.06 -11.02 -36.35
C GLU A 392 -2.33 -9.94 -37.17
N LYS A 393 -2.94 -8.75 -37.32
CA LYS A 393 -2.45 -7.65 -38.16
C LYS A 393 -1.54 -6.65 -37.43
N VAL A 394 -1.25 -6.86 -36.14
CA VAL A 394 -0.54 -5.92 -35.25
C VAL A 394 0.65 -6.57 -34.57
#